data_AF-A0A5S4GSI2-F1
#
_entry.id   AF-A0A5S4GSI2-F1
#
_cell.length_a   1.000
_cell.length_b   1.000
_cell.length_c   1.000
_cell.angle_alpha   90.00
_cell.angle_beta   90.00
_cell.angle_gamma   90.00
#
_symmetry.space_group_name_H-M   'P 1'
#
loop_
_entity.id
_entity.type
_entity.pdbx_description
1 polymer ?
#
loop_
_entity_poly.entity_id
_entity_poly.type
_entity_poly.pdbx_seq_one_letter_code
_entity_poly.pdbx_strand_id
1 'polypeptide(L)'
;MIAMLPIRPLIATAMVATSTGLLAVPAQAAAQTAATPTLAGIRAAHQPGLDRLVFEFRGRVPAQRDVRYVSKLIADGSGRPVNAVGDALLQIRFGRADGHDRHGNVTYGPARRTYALPGVIQVVNTGDFESTLTFGVGLAKGVPYRVYTLVRPSRVVVDLVTRYRTAPVRDYFFNTAGYNAGRRPYTAAVQRPVIPPATAYGALQRLFAGPTQAEKALGLRFVSSKATGFSKLTIRHGVARVYLTGRVTSGGSTFTIADEIRPTLKQFPSVKWVKIYDAAGTTQRPNGLSDSIPQSLEP
;
A
#
# COMPACT_ATOMS: atom_id res chain seq x y z
N MET A 1 31.31 112.08 31.21
CA MET A 1 32.29 111.00 31.44
C MET A 1 31.60 109.86 32.16
N ILE A 2 31.46 108.70 31.49
CA ILE A 2 31.81 107.33 31.96
C ILE A 2 31.34 106.97 33.39
N ALA A 3 30.62 105.91 33.72
CA ALA A 3 30.00 104.77 33.05
C ALA A 3 29.15 104.06 34.12
N MET A 4 28.00 103.45 33.76
CA MET A 4 27.29 102.50 34.62
C MET A 4 26.96 101.25 33.82
N LEU A 5 27.33 100.10 34.38
CA LEU A 5 27.27 98.76 33.81
C LEU A 5 25.84 98.35 33.41
N PRO A 6 25.66 97.58 32.31
CA PRO A 6 24.46 96.78 32.12
C PRO A 6 24.57 95.42 32.80
N ILE A 7 23.49 95.08 33.49
CA ILE A 7 23.19 93.83 34.18
C ILE A 7 23.03 92.69 33.15
N ARG A 8 23.65 91.54 33.42
CA ARG A 8 23.48 90.30 32.63
C ARG A 8 22.15 89.62 32.98
N PRO A 9 21.28 89.28 32.01
CA PRO A 9 20.21 88.33 32.25
C PRO A 9 20.68 86.89 31.98
N LEU A 10 20.32 85.99 32.90
CA LEU A 10 20.40 84.54 32.78
C LEU A 10 19.60 84.07 31.55
N ILE A 11 20.25 83.38 30.62
CA ILE A 11 19.55 82.62 29.57
C ILE A 11 19.33 81.20 30.12
N ALA A 12 18.09 80.89 30.49
CA ALA A 12 17.66 79.53 30.81
C ALA A 12 17.53 78.72 29.52
N THR A 13 18.37 77.70 29.36
CA THR A 13 18.31 76.77 28.22
C THR A 13 17.23 75.72 28.50
N ALA A 14 16.09 75.81 27.81
CA ALA A 14 15.07 74.76 27.83
C ALA A 14 15.51 73.61 26.89
N MET A 15 15.89 72.46 27.44
CA MET A 15 16.07 71.22 26.69
C MET A 15 14.70 70.68 26.28
N VAL A 16 14.37 70.77 24.99
CA VAL A 16 13.24 70.05 24.40
C VAL A 16 13.69 68.62 24.09
N ALA A 17 13.26 67.66 24.90
CA ALA A 17 13.44 66.24 24.61
C ALA A 17 12.42 65.81 23.54
N THR A 18 12.87 65.69 22.30
CA THR A 18 12.09 65.06 21.22
C THR A 18 12.17 63.55 21.38
N SER A 19 11.12 62.96 21.95
CA SER A 19 10.91 61.51 21.95
C SER A 19 10.43 61.11 20.55
N THR A 20 11.36 60.63 19.71
CA THR A 20 11.00 59.92 18.48
C THR A 20 10.34 58.60 18.86
N GLY A 21 9.01 58.57 18.81
CA GLY A 21 8.22 57.35 18.93
C GLY A 21 8.58 56.39 17.78
N LEU A 22 9.27 55.30 18.10
CA LEU A 22 9.36 54.15 17.21
C LEU A 22 7.95 53.54 17.11
N LEU A 23 7.28 53.73 15.97
CA LEU A 23 6.11 52.94 15.62
C LEU A 23 6.58 51.50 15.40
N ALA A 24 6.53 50.69 16.46
CA ALA A 24 6.63 49.25 16.34
C ALA A 24 5.41 48.76 15.58
N VAL A 25 5.57 48.51 14.28
CA VAL A 25 4.57 47.79 13.49
C VAL A 25 4.54 46.37 14.07
N PRO A 26 3.41 45.87 14.59
CA PRO A 26 3.32 44.47 14.90
C PRO A 26 3.33 43.74 13.56
N ALA A 27 4.48 43.18 13.18
CA ALA A 27 4.52 42.12 12.20
C ALA A 27 3.94 40.85 12.84
N GLN A 28 2.64 40.86 13.12
CA GLN A 28 1.86 39.64 13.17
C GLN A 28 1.78 39.14 11.72
N ALA A 29 2.87 38.54 11.24
CA ALA A 29 2.74 37.53 10.21
C ALA A 29 1.87 36.45 10.84
N ALA A 30 0.56 36.53 10.62
CA ALA A 30 -0.32 35.41 10.85
C ALA A 30 0.30 34.27 10.07
N ALA A 31 0.93 33.33 10.78
CA ALA A 31 1.35 32.09 10.20
C ALA A 31 0.07 31.47 9.67
N GLN A 32 -0.21 31.68 8.39
CA GLN A 32 -1.26 30.95 7.69
C GLN A 32 -0.97 29.50 8.01
N THR A 33 -1.84 28.86 8.79
CA THR A 33 -1.75 27.45 9.12
C THR A 33 -1.75 26.74 7.79
N ALA A 34 -0.54 26.40 7.34
CA ALA A 34 -0.35 25.99 5.97
C ALA A 34 -1.22 24.75 5.76
N ALA A 35 -2.16 24.82 4.81
CA ALA A 35 -3.21 23.82 4.65
C ALA A 35 -2.63 22.39 4.64
N THR A 36 -3.20 21.48 5.43
CA THR A 36 -2.70 20.10 5.55
C THR A 36 -2.67 19.45 4.17
N PRO A 37 -1.55 18.84 3.75
CA PRO A 37 -1.47 18.16 2.46
C PRO A 37 -2.38 16.94 2.43
N THR A 38 -3.20 16.87 1.38
CA THR A 38 -4.19 15.80 1.21
C THR A 38 -3.73 14.85 0.11
N LEU A 39 -3.65 13.55 0.40
CA LEU A 39 -3.23 12.54 -0.57
C LEU A 39 -4.27 12.37 -1.68
N ALA A 40 -3.91 12.73 -2.90
CA ALA A 40 -4.77 12.69 -4.07
C ALA A 40 -4.69 11.38 -4.85
N GLY A 41 -3.59 10.63 -4.73
CA GLY A 41 -3.42 9.42 -5.51
C GLY A 41 -2.19 8.62 -5.16
N ILE A 42 -2.27 7.32 -5.45
CA ILE A 42 -1.16 6.36 -5.30
C ILE A 42 -1.00 5.63 -6.62
N ARG A 43 0.20 5.72 -7.21
CA ARG A 43 0.55 5.09 -8.48
C ARG A 43 1.83 4.29 -8.32
N ALA A 44 1.92 3.14 -8.97
CA ALA A 44 3.17 2.41 -9.08
C ALA A 44 3.39 1.95 -10.52
N ALA A 45 4.63 2.00 -10.98
CA ALA A 45 5.03 1.52 -12.30
C ALA A 45 6.44 0.94 -12.26
N HIS A 46 6.72 -0.01 -13.15
CA HIS A 46 8.07 -0.48 -13.37
C HIS A 46 8.83 0.50 -14.26
N GLN A 47 10.10 0.70 -13.96
CA GLN A 47 11.09 1.44 -14.74
C GLN A 47 12.32 0.54 -14.90
N PRO A 48 13.24 0.80 -15.85
CA PRO A 48 14.45 0.00 -15.99
C PRO A 48 15.22 -0.14 -14.66
N GLY A 49 15.21 -1.35 -14.09
CA GLY A 49 15.93 -1.70 -12.85
C GLY A 49 15.28 -1.25 -11.54
N LEU A 50 14.09 -0.64 -11.55
CA LEU A 50 13.38 -0.25 -10.32
C LEU A 50 11.86 -0.25 -10.48
N ASP A 51 11.16 -0.44 -9.36
CA ASP A 51 9.74 -0.13 -9.26
C ASP A 51 9.60 1.24 -8.59
N ARG A 52 8.84 2.15 -9.21
CA ARG A 52 8.57 3.48 -8.68
C ARG A 52 7.18 3.53 -8.08
N LEU A 53 7.09 3.76 -6.77
CA LEU A 53 5.84 4.02 -6.06
C LEU A 53 5.73 5.52 -5.77
N VAL A 54 4.60 6.13 -6.14
CA VAL A 54 4.37 7.57 -6.04
C VAL A 54 3.10 7.84 -5.25
N PHE A 55 3.24 8.68 -4.23
CA PHE A 55 2.14 9.28 -3.46
C PHE A 55 2.03 10.75 -3.87
N GLU A 56 0.92 11.11 -4.51
CA GLU A 56 0.66 12.47 -4.99
C GLU A 56 -0.25 13.21 -4.02
N PHE A 57 0.10 14.45 -3.69
CA PHE A 57 -0.61 15.28 -2.71
C PHE A 57 -1.13 16.56 -3.36
N ARG A 58 -2.32 16.99 -2.93
CA ARG A 58 -2.78 18.38 -3.08
C ARG A 58 -2.11 19.24 -2.02
N GLY A 59 -1.75 20.46 -2.39
CA GLY A 59 -0.98 21.36 -1.54
C GLY A 59 0.51 21.04 -1.53
N ARG A 60 1.16 21.20 -0.37
CA ARG A 60 2.61 20.94 -0.21
C ARG A 60 2.93 19.46 -0.12
N VAL A 61 4.21 19.11 -0.16
CA VAL A 61 4.65 17.76 0.22
C VAL A 61 4.59 17.61 1.75
N PRO A 62 4.02 16.53 2.33
CA PRO A 62 3.98 16.31 3.78
C PRO A 62 5.33 16.50 4.41
N ALA A 63 5.54 17.30 5.47
CA ALA A 63 6.88 17.63 5.97
C ALA A 63 7.61 16.40 6.57
N GLN A 64 6.86 15.55 7.27
CA GLN A 64 7.36 14.35 7.92
C GLN A 64 7.08 13.14 7.02
N ARG A 65 8.14 12.41 6.67
CA ARG A 65 8.06 11.15 5.91
C ARG A 65 8.95 10.15 6.60
N ASP A 66 8.39 9.03 7.00
CA ASP A 66 9.12 7.91 7.58
C ASP A 66 8.87 6.67 6.72
N VAL A 67 9.95 6.05 6.24
CA VAL A 67 9.88 4.87 5.37
C VAL A 67 10.86 3.85 5.91
N ARG A 68 10.36 2.68 6.29
CA ARG A 68 11.17 1.65 6.94
C ARG A 68 10.60 0.25 6.73
N TYR A 69 11.48 -0.74 6.73
CA TYR A 69 11.08 -2.14 6.77
C TYR A 69 10.53 -2.50 8.15
N VAL A 70 9.48 -3.33 8.17
CA VAL A 70 8.83 -3.81 9.39
C VAL A 70 8.55 -5.31 9.28
N SER A 71 8.46 -5.99 10.43
CA SER A 71 8.08 -7.40 10.48
C SER A 71 6.57 -7.61 10.38
N LYS A 72 5.78 -6.63 10.81
CA LYS A 72 4.31 -6.63 10.79
C LYS A 72 3.80 -5.22 10.53
N LEU A 73 2.69 -5.11 9.80
CA LEU A 73 1.95 -3.87 9.66
C LEU A 73 0.87 -3.82 10.74
N ILE A 74 0.78 -2.69 11.43
CA ILE A 74 -0.17 -2.46 12.51
C ILE A 74 -1.07 -1.29 12.11
N ALA A 75 -2.37 -1.43 12.35
CA ALA A 75 -3.33 -0.38 12.06
C ALA A 75 -3.21 0.76 13.09
N ASP A 76 -3.18 2.00 12.61
CA ASP A 76 -3.17 3.18 13.48
C ASP A 76 -4.48 3.24 14.29
N GLY A 77 -4.39 3.75 15.53
CA GLY A 77 -5.50 3.83 16.48
C GLY A 77 -5.91 2.49 17.10
N SER A 78 -6.20 1.46 16.28
CA SER A 78 -6.73 0.18 16.77
C SER A 78 -5.67 -0.82 17.25
N GLY A 79 -4.42 -0.69 16.80
CA GLY A 79 -3.34 -1.64 17.11
C GLY A 79 -3.48 -3.03 16.49
N ARG A 80 -4.49 -3.26 15.63
CA ARG A 80 -4.73 -4.58 15.00
C ARG A 80 -3.76 -4.83 13.84
N PRO A 81 -3.30 -6.07 13.61
CA PRO A 81 -2.48 -6.39 12.45
C PRO A 81 -3.22 -6.17 11.12
N VAL A 82 -2.52 -5.63 10.14
CA VAL A 82 -3.00 -5.49 8.75
C VAL A 82 -2.14 -6.36 7.84
N ASN A 83 -2.78 -7.15 6.97
CA ASN A 83 -2.05 -8.02 6.06
C ASN A 83 -1.83 -7.33 4.71
N ALA A 84 -0.58 -7.34 4.23
CA ALA A 84 -0.21 -7.08 2.84
C ALA A 84 0.56 -8.28 2.30
N VAL A 85 0.35 -8.62 1.03
CA VAL A 85 0.99 -9.80 0.45
C VAL A 85 2.40 -9.49 -0.04
N GLY A 86 3.39 -10.26 0.43
CA GLY A 86 4.79 -10.20 0.01
C GLY A 86 5.72 -10.87 1.02
N ASP A 87 6.99 -11.06 0.64
CA ASP A 87 8.06 -11.61 1.49
C ASP A 87 8.75 -10.53 2.34
N ALA A 88 8.53 -9.25 2.03
CA ALA A 88 8.97 -8.13 2.84
C ALA A 88 7.88 -7.05 2.93
N LEU A 89 7.82 -6.36 4.07
CA LEU A 89 6.85 -5.31 4.35
C LEU A 89 7.56 -3.98 4.58
N LEU A 90 7.22 -2.97 3.78
CA LEU A 90 7.73 -1.61 3.91
C LEU A 90 6.60 -0.71 4.44
N GLN A 91 6.78 -0.11 5.60
CA GLN A 91 5.87 0.91 6.15
C GLN A 91 6.26 2.28 5.58
N ILE A 92 5.25 3.06 5.19
CA ILE A 92 5.37 4.44 4.73
C ILE A 92 4.40 5.29 5.54
N ARG A 93 4.93 6.23 6.32
CA ARG A 93 4.15 7.12 7.18
C ARG A 93 4.36 8.58 6.79
N PHE A 94 3.27 9.31 6.64
CA PHE A 94 3.25 10.75 6.40
C PHE A 94 2.64 11.44 7.62
N GLY A 95 3.44 12.29 8.27
CA GLY A 95 2.95 13.09 9.39
C GLY A 95 2.37 14.41 8.91
N ARG A 96 1.29 14.85 9.56
CA ARG A 96 0.50 16.03 9.20
C ARG A 96 0.04 15.97 7.74
N ALA A 97 -0.60 14.87 7.37
CA ALA A 97 -1.18 14.66 6.05
C ALA A 97 -2.51 13.93 6.18
N ASP A 98 -3.46 14.25 5.30
CA ASP A 98 -4.80 13.68 5.31
C ASP A 98 -5.01 12.74 4.12
N GLY A 99 -5.70 11.63 4.35
CA GLY A 99 -6.17 10.72 3.30
C GLY A 99 -7.58 11.01 2.80
N HIS A 100 -8.24 12.02 3.36
CA HIS A 100 -9.65 12.33 3.15
C HIS A 100 -9.90 13.82 2.89
N ASP A 101 -11.07 14.15 2.34
CA ASP A 101 -11.54 15.53 2.21
C ASP A 101 -12.25 16.01 3.49
N ARG A 102 -12.73 17.26 3.51
CA ARG A 102 -13.42 17.84 4.68
C ARG A 102 -14.73 17.14 5.05
N HIS A 103 -15.29 16.32 4.17
CA HIS A 103 -16.49 15.52 4.43
C HIS A 103 -16.15 14.09 4.87
N GLY A 104 -14.86 13.76 5.03
CA GLY A 104 -14.39 12.42 5.41
C GLY A 104 -14.29 11.44 4.24
N ASN A 105 -14.47 11.88 2.99
CA ASN A 105 -14.36 10.98 1.85
C ASN A 105 -12.90 10.69 1.52
N VAL A 106 -12.55 9.41 1.32
CA VAL A 106 -11.20 9.02 0.88
C VAL A 106 -10.88 9.63 -0.48
N THR A 107 -9.73 10.31 -0.58
CA THR A 107 -9.35 11.10 -1.77
C THR A 107 -8.35 10.43 -2.70
N TYR A 108 -7.78 9.30 -2.30
CA TYR A 108 -6.71 8.61 -3.03
C TYR A 108 -7.17 7.33 -3.75
N GLY A 109 -8.46 6.98 -3.66
CA GLY A 109 -9.03 5.73 -4.17
C GLY A 109 -8.98 4.55 -3.18
N PRO A 110 -8.94 3.29 -3.66
CA PRO A 110 -9.10 2.11 -2.80
C PRO A 110 -8.03 1.98 -1.71
N ALA A 111 -8.41 1.62 -0.49
CA ALA A 111 -7.49 1.37 0.62
C ALA A 111 -6.49 0.22 0.34
N ARG A 112 -6.84 -0.75 -0.52
CA ARG A 112 -5.98 -1.88 -0.92
C ARG A 112 -5.82 -1.93 -2.43
N ARG A 113 -4.57 -1.93 -2.90
CA ARG A 113 -4.21 -1.91 -4.33
C ARG A 113 -3.21 -3.00 -4.64
N THR A 114 -3.46 -3.74 -5.70
CA THR A 114 -2.56 -4.78 -6.19
C THR A 114 -1.92 -4.34 -7.49
N TYR A 115 -0.64 -4.64 -7.63
CA TYR A 115 0.19 -4.25 -8.75
C TYR A 115 0.86 -5.49 -9.36
N ALA A 116 0.86 -5.56 -10.69
CA ALA A 116 1.55 -6.60 -11.45
C ALA A 116 2.99 -6.16 -11.78
N LEU A 117 3.77 -5.76 -10.76
CA LEU A 117 5.15 -5.27 -10.91
C LEU A 117 6.18 -6.23 -10.32
N PRO A 118 7.45 -6.23 -10.78
CA PRO A 118 8.49 -7.16 -10.30
C PRO A 118 8.70 -7.19 -8.79
N GLY A 119 8.65 -6.04 -8.11
CA GLY A 119 8.85 -5.90 -6.66
C GLY A 119 7.58 -5.56 -5.91
N VAL A 120 6.90 -4.48 -6.28
CA VAL A 120 5.68 -4.05 -5.58
C VAL A 120 4.53 -4.99 -5.92
N ILE A 121 4.03 -5.71 -4.92
CA ILE A 121 2.88 -6.61 -5.04
C ILE A 121 1.61 -5.87 -4.63
N GLN A 122 1.64 -5.23 -3.47
CA GLN A 122 0.44 -4.68 -2.86
C GLN A 122 0.72 -3.46 -2.01
N VAL A 123 -0.18 -2.48 -2.04
CA VAL A 123 -0.19 -1.31 -1.14
C VAL A 123 -1.50 -1.31 -0.37
N VAL A 124 -1.41 -1.24 0.96
CA VAL A 124 -2.55 -1.20 1.88
C VAL A 124 -2.49 0.04 2.75
N ASN A 125 -3.60 0.74 2.93
CA ASN A 125 -3.72 1.73 3.99
C ASN A 125 -3.74 1.00 5.34
N THR A 126 -2.93 1.47 6.27
CA THR A 126 -2.89 0.96 7.65
C THR A 126 -3.39 2.02 8.64
N GLY A 127 -3.60 3.26 8.20
CA GLY A 127 -4.25 4.25 9.05
C GLY A 127 -4.29 5.62 8.42
N ASP A 128 -5.23 6.42 8.90
CA ASP A 128 -5.39 7.85 8.69
C ASP A 128 -6.00 8.42 9.98
N PHE A 129 -5.15 8.56 11.00
CA PHE A 129 -5.58 8.85 12.37
C PHE A 129 -4.64 9.88 13.01
N GLU A 130 -5.17 10.81 13.81
CA GLU A 130 -4.39 11.87 14.48
C GLU A 130 -3.40 12.61 13.54
N SER A 131 -3.88 12.96 12.33
CA SER A 131 -3.07 13.58 11.27
C SER A 131 -1.86 12.75 10.83
N THR A 132 -1.91 11.43 11.00
CA THR A 132 -0.90 10.48 10.55
C THR A 132 -1.52 9.54 9.52
N LEU A 133 -0.99 9.61 8.30
CA LEU A 133 -1.41 8.76 7.19
C LEU A 133 -0.35 7.68 6.94
N THR A 134 -0.73 6.41 7.13
CA THR A 134 0.19 5.27 7.06
C THR A 134 -0.24 4.25 6.01
N PHE A 135 0.74 3.74 5.27
CA PHE A 135 0.59 2.65 4.31
C PHE A 135 1.61 1.56 4.56
N GLY A 136 1.21 0.33 4.24
CA GLY A 136 2.09 -0.82 4.11
C GLY A 136 2.24 -1.24 2.65
N VAL A 137 3.46 -1.59 2.26
CA VAL A 137 3.78 -2.11 0.93
C VAL A 137 4.30 -3.53 1.07
N GLY A 138 3.57 -4.49 0.50
CA GLY A 138 4.02 -5.86 0.33
C GLY A 138 4.91 -5.98 -0.90
N LEU A 139 6.14 -6.45 -0.69
CA LEU A 139 7.16 -6.61 -1.71
C LEU A 139 7.47 -8.09 -1.97
N ALA A 140 7.77 -8.43 -3.23
CA ALA A 140 8.21 -9.77 -3.60
C ALA A 140 9.50 -10.20 -2.90
N LYS A 141 10.36 -9.25 -2.49
CA LYS A 141 11.47 -9.44 -1.55
C LYS A 141 11.95 -8.09 -1.01
N GLY A 142 12.75 -8.11 0.06
CA GLY A 142 13.45 -6.92 0.54
C GLY A 142 14.48 -6.41 -0.46
N VAL A 143 14.50 -5.11 -0.71
CA VAL A 143 15.41 -4.46 -1.67
C VAL A 143 15.84 -3.07 -1.17
N PRO A 144 16.98 -2.55 -1.61
CA PRO A 144 17.30 -1.14 -1.39
C PRO A 144 16.23 -0.22 -1.98
N TYR A 145 15.93 0.88 -1.29
CA TYR A 145 15.02 1.90 -1.77
C TYR A 145 15.59 3.31 -1.58
N ARG A 146 15.06 4.26 -2.35
CA ARG A 146 15.35 5.68 -2.24
C ARG A 146 14.04 6.46 -2.12
N VAL A 147 13.98 7.39 -1.18
CA VAL A 147 12.84 8.29 -1.00
C VAL A 147 13.25 9.70 -1.39
N TYR A 148 12.45 10.37 -2.20
CA TYR A 148 12.64 11.77 -2.55
C TYR A 148 11.30 12.43 -2.91
N THR A 149 11.33 13.74 -3.12
CA THR A 149 10.12 14.52 -3.37
C THR A 149 10.20 15.17 -4.74
N LEU A 150 9.04 15.37 -5.35
CA LEU A 150 8.89 16.22 -6.52
C LEU A 150 7.85 17.28 -6.18
N VAL A 151 7.98 18.46 -6.80
CA VAL A 151 7.02 19.55 -6.69
C VAL A 151 6.38 19.78 -8.07
N ARG A 152 5.20 20.40 -8.10
CA ARG A 152 4.47 20.73 -9.33
C ARG A 152 4.19 19.50 -10.25
N PRO A 153 3.37 18.51 -9.82
CA PRO A 153 2.63 18.41 -8.56
C PRO A 153 3.48 17.85 -7.40
N SER A 154 3.02 18.09 -6.16
CA SER A 154 3.64 17.60 -4.93
C SER A 154 3.56 16.07 -4.86
N ARG A 155 4.72 15.40 -4.81
CA ARG A 155 4.82 13.94 -4.78
C ARG A 155 5.88 13.49 -3.80
N VAL A 156 5.60 12.41 -3.08
CA VAL A 156 6.63 11.59 -2.44
C VAL A 156 6.84 10.35 -3.30
N VAL A 157 8.09 10.13 -3.71
CA VAL A 157 8.48 9.01 -4.57
C VAL A 157 9.35 8.05 -3.78
N VAL A 158 9.01 6.77 -3.86
CA VAL A 158 9.78 5.66 -3.31
C VAL A 158 10.20 4.77 -4.49
N ASP A 159 11.47 4.85 -4.85
CA ASP A 159 12.07 4.01 -5.88
C ASP A 159 12.69 2.78 -5.22
N LEU A 160 12.26 1.58 -5.62
CA LEU A 160 12.71 0.29 -5.09
C LEU A 160 13.54 -0.45 -6.15
N VAL A 161 14.76 -0.89 -5.80
CA VAL A 161 15.68 -1.49 -6.78
C VAL A 161 15.26 -2.92 -7.15
N THR A 162 14.76 -3.12 -8.37
CA THR A 162 14.21 -4.38 -8.87
C THR A 162 15.00 -4.95 -10.06
N ARG A 163 16.34 -4.93 -9.99
CA ARG A 163 17.25 -5.40 -11.07
C ARG A 163 17.30 -6.93 -11.26
N TYR A 164 16.47 -7.69 -10.56
CA TYR A 164 16.41 -9.14 -10.69
C TYR A 164 15.49 -9.55 -11.85
N ARG A 165 15.75 -10.72 -12.43
CA ARG A 165 14.90 -11.29 -13.47
C ARG A 165 13.59 -11.80 -12.86
N THR A 166 12.51 -11.66 -13.61
CA THR A 166 11.22 -12.26 -13.31
C THR A 166 10.81 -13.22 -14.42
N ALA A 167 9.94 -14.16 -14.09
CA ALA A 167 9.25 -15.01 -15.05
C ALA A 167 7.75 -14.66 -15.04
N PRO A 168 7.08 -14.60 -16.19
CA PRO A 168 5.63 -14.46 -16.23
C PRO A 168 4.97 -15.78 -15.81
N VAL A 169 3.97 -15.68 -14.93
CA VAL A 169 3.06 -16.78 -14.57
C VAL A 169 1.62 -16.32 -14.73
N ARG A 170 0.69 -17.28 -14.80
CA ARG A 170 -0.75 -17.01 -14.89
C ARG A 170 -1.41 -17.18 -13.54
N ASP A 171 -2.08 -16.15 -13.06
CA ASP A 171 -3.05 -16.29 -11.96
C ASP A 171 -4.45 -16.30 -12.55
N TYR A 172 -5.31 -17.15 -11.99
CA TYR A 172 -6.68 -17.33 -12.46
C TYR A 172 -7.65 -16.74 -11.45
N PHE A 173 -8.39 -15.71 -11.87
CA PHE A 173 -9.36 -15.02 -11.02
C PHE A 173 -10.78 -15.30 -11.47
N PHE A 174 -11.73 -15.28 -10.54
CA PHE A 174 -13.16 -15.36 -10.86
C PHE A 174 -13.57 -14.29 -11.88
N ASN A 175 -14.22 -14.73 -12.96
CA ASN A 175 -14.74 -13.89 -14.03
C ASN A 175 -16.24 -13.72 -13.87
N THR A 176 -16.66 -12.58 -13.30
CA THR A 176 -18.08 -12.30 -13.03
C THR A 176 -18.93 -12.29 -14.30
N ALA A 177 -18.42 -11.74 -15.40
CA ALA A 177 -19.16 -11.71 -16.66
C ALA A 177 -19.35 -13.12 -17.25
N GLY A 178 -18.30 -13.94 -17.22
CA GLY A 178 -18.37 -15.34 -17.65
C GLY A 178 -19.34 -16.16 -16.81
N TYR A 179 -19.29 -16.00 -15.49
CA TYR A 179 -20.18 -16.69 -14.55
C TYR A 179 -21.65 -16.32 -14.79
N ASN A 180 -21.99 -15.03 -14.86
CA ASN A 180 -23.36 -14.56 -15.10
C ASN A 180 -23.90 -15.02 -16.46
N ALA A 181 -23.04 -15.18 -17.45
CA ALA A 181 -23.40 -15.70 -18.78
C ALA A 181 -23.40 -17.24 -18.86
N GLY A 182 -23.10 -17.95 -17.77
CA GLY A 182 -22.99 -19.41 -17.76
C GLY A 182 -21.82 -19.97 -18.57
N ARG A 183 -20.85 -19.14 -18.96
CA ARG A 183 -19.72 -19.51 -19.84
C ARG A 183 -18.53 -20.01 -19.01
N ARG A 184 -18.21 -21.30 -19.13
CA ARG A 184 -17.03 -21.92 -18.51
C ARG A 184 -15.78 -21.73 -19.38
N PRO A 185 -14.57 -21.66 -18.80
CA PRO A 185 -14.28 -21.67 -17.35
C PRO A 185 -14.74 -20.36 -16.67
N TYR A 186 -15.17 -20.46 -15.41
CA TYR A 186 -15.58 -19.28 -14.62
C TYR A 186 -14.39 -18.47 -14.08
N THR A 187 -13.17 -18.81 -14.50
CA THR A 187 -11.96 -18.05 -14.22
C THR A 187 -11.38 -17.47 -15.51
N ALA A 188 -10.68 -16.34 -15.37
CA ALA A 188 -9.86 -15.76 -16.42
C ALA A 188 -8.41 -15.66 -15.95
N ALA A 189 -7.47 -15.99 -16.84
CA ALA A 189 -6.04 -15.90 -16.56
C ALA A 189 -5.52 -14.48 -16.78
N VAL A 190 -4.64 -14.03 -15.89
CA VAL A 190 -3.87 -12.78 -16.03
C VAL A 190 -2.40 -13.04 -15.74
N GLN A 191 -1.51 -12.27 -16.39
CA GLN A 191 -0.07 -12.45 -16.22
C GLN A 191 0.44 -11.74 -14.97
N ARG A 192 1.42 -12.37 -14.31
CA ARG A 192 2.09 -11.85 -13.12
C ARG A 192 3.60 -12.08 -13.20
N PRO A 193 4.43 -11.08 -12.88
CA PRO A 193 5.85 -11.30 -12.72
C PRO A 193 6.14 -11.95 -11.37
N VAL A 194 6.90 -13.04 -11.36
CA VAL A 194 7.38 -13.69 -10.12
C VAL A 194 8.89 -13.91 -10.18
N ILE A 195 9.53 -13.98 -9.01
CA ILE A 195 10.99 -14.15 -8.90
C ILE A 195 11.30 -15.67 -8.89
N PRO A 196 12.07 -16.20 -9.86
CA PRO A 196 12.56 -17.57 -9.82
C PRO A 196 13.58 -17.79 -8.68
N PRO A 197 13.77 -19.04 -8.19
CA PRO A 197 13.17 -20.28 -8.68
C PRO A 197 11.80 -20.61 -8.07
N ALA A 198 11.36 -19.90 -7.02
CA ALA A 198 10.13 -20.19 -6.28
C ALA A 198 8.85 -19.70 -7.00
N THR A 199 8.75 -19.94 -8.31
CA THR A 199 7.71 -19.37 -9.19
C THR A 199 6.29 -19.78 -8.79
N ALA A 200 6.07 -21.03 -8.35
CA ALA A 200 4.76 -21.49 -7.89
C ALA A 200 4.33 -20.86 -6.56
N TYR A 201 5.27 -20.62 -5.64
CA TYR A 201 4.99 -19.89 -4.40
C TYR A 201 4.67 -18.43 -4.70
N GLY A 202 5.48 -17.79 -5.57
CA GLY A 202 5.23 -16.43 -6.05
C GLY A 202 3.88 -16.30 -6.75
N ALA A 203 3.45 -17.29 -7.55
CA ALA A 203 2.12 -17.30 -8.18
C ALA A 203 1.02 -17.28 -7.12
N LEU A 204 1.11 -18.11 -6.07
CA LEU A 204 0.13 -18.04 -4.98
C LEU A 204 0.14 -16.69 -4.26
N GLN A 205 1.31 -16.09 -4.02
CA GLN A 205 1.34 -14.73 -3.45
C GLN A 205 0.60 -13.73 -4.34
N ARG A 206 0.81 -13.78 -5.66
CA ARG A 206 0.13 -12.88 -6.60
C ARG A 206 -1.38 -13.15 -6.64
N LEU A 207 -1.80 -14.41 -6.54
CA LEU A 207 -3.20 -14.80 -6.47
C LEU A 207 -3.86 -14.22 -5.20
N PHE A 208 -3.24 -14.41 -4.04
CA PHE A 208 -3.74 -13.87 -2.76
C PHE A 208 -3.68 -12.34 -2.68
N ALA A 209 -2.82 -11.70 -3.47
CA ALA A 209 -2.86 -10.25 -3.62
C ALA A 209 -4.12 -9.81 -4.39
N GLY A 210 -4.68 -10.67 -5.24
CA GLY A 210 -5.91 -10.43 -5.99
C GLY A 210 -5.69 -9.69 -7.30
N PRO A 211 -6.77 -9.37 -8.05
CA PRO A 211 -6.67 -8.62 -9.29
C PRO A 211 -6.23 -7.17 -9.05
N THR A 212 -5.54 -6.60 -10.03
CA THR A 212 -5.22 -5.17 -10.10
C THR A 212 -6.50 -4.34 -10.25
N GLN A 213 -6.41 -3.02 -10.06
CA GLN A 213 -7.59 -2.15 -10.24
C GLN A 213 -8.16 -2.20 -11.67
N ALA A 214 -7.29 -2.27 -12.69
CA ALA A 214 -7.71 -2.39 -14.08
C ALA A 214 -8.44 -3.71 -14.34
N GLU A 215 -7.94 -4.82 -13.82
CA GLU A 215 -8.58 -6.13 -13.94
C GLU A 215 -9.91 -6.20 -13.19
N LYS A 216 -10.02 -5.53 -12.03
CA LYS A 216 -11.30 -5.37 -11.35
C LYS A 216 -12.30 -4.58 -12.19
N ALA A 217 -11.87 -3.56 -12.91
CA ALA A 217 -12.73 -2.82 -13.83
C ALA A 217 -13.23 -3.71 -14.98
N LEU A 218 -12.46 -4.72 -15.38
CA LEU A 218 -12.87 -5.76 -16.34
C LEU A 218 -13.75 -6.87 -15.73
N GLY A 219 -14.16 -6.76 -14.47
CA GLY A 219 -15.03 -7.73 -13.81
C GLY A 219 -14.32 -8.93 -13.19
N LEU A 220 -12.97 -8.92 -13.08
CA LEU A 220 -12.26 -9.97 -12.36
C LEU A 220 -12.32 -9.75 -10.85
N ARG A 221 -12.52 -10.83 -10.09
CA ARG A 221 -12.60 -10.82 -8.63
C ARG A 221 -11.77 -11.97 -8.06
N PHE A 222 -11.32 -11.80 -6.82
CA PHE A 222 -10.68 -12.89 -6.06
C PHE A 222 -11.70 -13.43 -5.06
N VAL A 223 -11.96 -14.74 -5.08
CA VAL A 223 -12.88 -15.42 -4.15
C VAL A 223 -12.04 -16.07 -3.06
N SER A 224 -11.93 -15.39 -1.93
CA SER A 224 -11.05 -15.85 -0.84
C SER A 224 -11.59 -17.06 -0.08
N SER A 225 -12.89 -17.34 -0.13
CA SER A 225 -13.54 -18.35 0.74
C SER A 225 -13.14 -18.17 2.22
N LYS A 226 -13.06 -16.91 2.68
CA LYS A 226 -12.58 -16.49 4.02
C LYS A 226 -11.12 -16.84 4.36
N ALA A 227 -10.34 -17.36 3.41
CA ALA A 227 -8.89 -17.51 3.58
C ALA A 227 -8.23 -16.14 3.77
N THR A 228 -7.32 -16.06 4.74
CA THR A 228 -6.51 -14.86 4.98
C THR A 228 -5.15 -14.89 4.29
N GLY A 229 -4.79 -16.04 3.71
CA GLY A 229 -3.49 -16.32 3.13
C GLY A 229 -3.23 -17.83 3.03
N PHE A 230 -1.96 -18.18 2.92
CA PHE A 230 -1.46 -19.54 2.99
C PHE A 230 -0.15 -19.57 3.78
N SER A 231 0.06 -20.61 4.60
CA SER A 231 1.23 -20.75 5.46
C SER A 231 2.33 -21.57 4.81
N LYS A 232 1.97 -22.44 3.86
CA LYS A 232 2.90 -23.40 3.27
C LYS A 232 2.46 -23.85 1.87
N LEU A 233 3.43 -23.97 0.98
CA LEU A 233 3.33 -24.67 -0.30
C LEU A 233 4.47 -25.68 -0.39
N THR A 234 4.17 -26.93 -0.74
CA THR A 234 5.20 -27.92 -1.11
C THR A 234 4.83 -28.59 -2.42
N ILE A 235 5.83 -28.86 -3.27
CA ILE A 235 5.63 -29.60 -4.52
C ILE A 235 6.59 -30.78 -4.49
N ARG A 236 6.05 -32.00 -4.41
CA ARG A 236 6.84 -33.24 -4.46
C ARG A 236 6.09 -34.30 -5.27
N HIS A 237 6.82 -34.99 -6.14
CA HIS A 237 6.32 -36.13 -6.92
C HIS A 237 5.05 -35.80 -7.72
N GLY A 238 5.00 -34.61 -8.31
CA GLY A 238 3.82 -34.15 -9.07
C GLY A 238 2.66 -33.62 -8.22
N VAL A 239 2.78 -33.55 -6.88
CA VAL A 239 1.70 -33.12 -5.99
C VAL A 239 2.05 -31.81 -5.31
N ALA A 240 1.29 -30.76 -5.60
CA ALA A 240 1.31 -29.50 -4.86
C ALA A 240 0.41 -29.60 -3.62
N ARG A 241 0.92 -29.27 -2.44
CA ARG A 241 0.17 -29.20 -1.18
C ARG A 241 0.18 -27.78 -0.65
N VAL A 242 -1.00 -27.17 -0.54
CA VAL A 242 -1.20 -25.79 -0.10
C VAL A 242 -1.92 -25.80 1.24
N TYR A 243 -1.41 -25.06 2.22
CA TYR A 243 -2.02 -24.95 3.55
C TYR A 243 -2.57 -23.53 3.71
N LEU A 244 -3.90 -23.41 3.72
CA LEU A 244 -4.59 -22.12 3.84
C LEU A 244 -4.56 -21.61 5.29
N THR A 245 -4.61 -20.30 5.46
CA THR A 245 -4.79 -19.67 6.77
C THR A 245 -6.16 -19.03 6.89
N GLY A 246 -6.64 -18.85 8.12
CA GLY A 246 -7.97 -18.31 8.41
C GLY A 246 -9.05 -19.39 8.50
N ARG A 247 -10.28 -18.97 8.82
CA ARG A 247 -11.44 -19.87 8.92
C ARG A 247 -12.08 -20.01 7.55
N VAL A 248 -11.47 -20.83 6.71
CA VAL A 248 -11.95 -21.12 5.35
C VAL A 248 -13.34 -21.74 5.36
N THR A 249 -14.19 -21.29 4.44
CA THR A 249 -15.53 -21.84 4.22
C THR A 249 -16.02 -21.52 2.80
N SER A 250 -16.73 -22.45 2.18
CA SER A 250 -17.47 -22.23 0.92
C SER A 250 -18.63 -21.24 1.10
N GLY A 251 -19.23 -21.23 2.29
CA GLY A 251 -20.47 -20.50 2.56
C GLY A 251 -21.65 -21.00 1.71
N GLY A 252 -21.67 -22.27 1.30
CA GLY A 252 -22.70 -22.82 0.41
C GLY A 252 -22.40 -22.65 -1.09
N SER A 253 -21.26 -22.06 -1.44
CA SER A 253 -20.91 -21.74 -2.84
C SER A 253 -20.31 -22.93 -3.57
N THR A 254 -20.74 -23.13 -4.83
CA THR A 254 -20.12 -24.08 -5.76
C THR A 254 -18.81 -23.59 -6.38
N PHE A 255 -18.51 -22.29 -6.22
CA PHE A 255 -17.22 -21.70 -6.61
C PHE A 255 -16.47 -21.25 -5.36
N THR A 256 -15.24 -21.72 -5.19
CA THR A 256 -14.40 -21.41 -4.03
C THR A 256 -12.98 -21.01 -4.44
N ILE A 257 -12.16 -20.60 -3.47
CA ILE A 257 -10.73 -20.35 -3.69
C ILE A 257 -10.00 -21.53 -4.33
N ALA A 258 -10.51 -22.76 -4.19
CA ALA A 258 -9.93 -23.94 -4.82
C ALA A 258 -10.01 -23.91 -6.36
N ASP A 259 -11.03 -23.25 -6.92
CA ASP A 259 -11.21 -23.08 -8.36
C ASP A 259 -10.23 -22.06 -8.96
N GLU A 260 -9.65 -21.22 -8.12
CA GLU A 260 -8.60 -20.27 -8.49
C GLU A 260 -7.19 -20.87 -8.27
N ILE A 261 -6.96 -21.55 -7.13
CA ILE A 261 -5.67 -22.16 -6.78
C ILE A 261 -5.28 -23.29 -7.74
N ARG A 262 -6.22 -24.18 -8.09
CA ARG A 262 -5.94 -25.36 -8.93
C ARG A 262 -5.35 -24.99 -10.30
N PRO A 263 -6.01 -24.19 -11.16
CA PRO A 263 -5.44 -23.82 -12.45
C PRO A 263 -4.16 -22.98 -12.31
N THR A 264 -4.06 -22.16 -11.27
CA THR A 264 -2.84 -21.38 -10.97
C THR A 264 -1.64 -22.30 -10.69
N LEU A 265 -1.81 -23.42 -10.00
CA LEU A 265 -0.70 -24.35 -9.73
C LEU A 265 -0.49 -25.38 -10.84
N LYS A 266 -1.55 -25.83 -11.52
CA LYS A 266 -1.47 -26.81 -12.62
C LYS A 266 -0.83 -26.25 -13.89
N GLN A 267 -0.55 -24.94 -13.95
CA GLN A 267 0.25 -24.37 -15.03
C GLN A 267 1.71 -24.85 -15.02
N PHE A 268 2.22 -25.29 -13.87
CA PHE A 268 3.61 -25.72 -13.73
C PHE A 268 3.71 -27.21 -14.09
N PRO A 269 4.60 -27.62 -15.02
CA PRO A 269 4.73 -29.03 -15.43
C PRO A 269 5.05 -29.99 -14.29
N SER A 270 5.66 -29.49 -13.21
CA SER A 270 5.94 -30.26 -11.98
C SER A 270 4.71 -30.54 -11.12
N VAL A 271 3.53 -30.03 -11.47
CA VAL A 271 2.28 -30.15 -10.71
C VAL A 271 1.22 -30.87 -11.54
N LYS A 272 0.96 -32.13 -11.20
CA LYS A 272 -0.12 -32.97 -11.74
C LYS A 272 -1.38 -32.88 -10.88
N TRP A 273 -1.21 -32.83 -9.56
CA TRP A 273 -2.29 -32.81 -8.57
C TRP A 273 -2.12 -31.70 -7.55
N VAL A 274 -3.23 -31.14 -7.09
CA VAL A 274 -3.27 -30.07 -6.08
C VAL A 274 -4.11 -30.51 -4.89
N LYS A 275 -3.48 -30.56 -3.72
CA LYS A 275 -4.14 -30.83 -2.43
C LYS A 275 -4.16 -29.54 -1.60
N ILE A 276 -5.36 -29.06 -1.34
CA ILE A 276 -5.58 -27.87 -0.52
C ILE A 276 -5.98 -28.33 0.87
N TYR A 277 -5.33 -27.77 1.87
CA TYR A 277 -5.55 -28.02 3.29
C TYR A 277 -6.08 -26.76 3.95
N ASP A 278 -6.99 -26.90 4.90
CA ASP A 278 -7.41 -25.81 5.77
C ASP A 278 -6.34 -25.47 6.84
N ALA A 279 -6.66 -24.51 7.71
CA ALA A 279 -5.76 -24.08 8.79
C ALA A 279 -5.51 -25.17 9.84
N ALA A 280 -6.35 -26.19 9.93
CA ALA A 280 -6.15 -27.36 10.80
C ALA A 280 -5.29 -28.44 10.12
N GLY A 281 -4.88 -28.23 8.87
CA GLY A 281 -4.08 -29.21 8.13
C GLY A 281 -4.91 -30.37 7.59
N THR A 282 -6.22 -30.18 7.39
CA THR A 282 -7.14 -31.22 6.92
C THR A 282 -7.45 -31.05 5.43
N THR A 283 -7.56 -32.17 4.71
CA THR A 283 -8.10 -32.26 3.35
C THR A 283 -8.78 -33.62 3.21
N GLN A 284 -9.79 -33.75 2.35
CA GLN A 284 -10.59 -34.99 2.27
C GLN A 284 -9.78 -36.20 1.77
N ARG A 285 -8.91 -35.98 0.77
CA ARG A 285 -8.07 -37.00 0.15
C ARG A 285 -6.59 -36.62 0.26
N PRO A 286 -5.97 -36.78 1.46
CA PRO A 286 -4.59 -36.36 1.69
C PRO A 286 -3.57 -37.18 0.90
N ASN A 287 -3.93 -38.41 0.54
CA ASN A 287 -3.10 -39.35 -0.22
C ASN A 287 -3.65 -39.56 -1.64
N GLY A 288 -2.92 -40.30 -2.47
CA GLY A 288 -3.34 -40.66 -3.82
C GLY A 288 -3.13 -39.59 -4.89
N LEU A 289 -3.34 -40.03 -6.13
CA LEU A 289 -3.12 -39.26 -7.36
C LEU A 289 -4.40 -38.54 -7.78
N SER A 290 -4.88 -37.64 -6.93
CA SER A 290 -6.03 -36.78 -7.21
C SER A 290 -5.88 -35.42 -6.55
N ASP A 291 -6.61 -34.44 -7.09
CA ASP A 291 -6.85 -33.18 -6.39
C ASP A 291 -7.66 -33.45 -5.11
N SER A 292 -7.57 -32.52 -4.15
CA SER A 292 -8.33 -32.59 -2.90
C SER A 292 -8.53 -31.21 -2.32
N ILE A 293 -9.68 -31.00 -1.68
CA ILE A 293 -10.03 -29.81 -0.89
C ILE A 293 -10.48 -30.23 0.52
N PRO A 294 -10.37 -29.35 1.53
CA PRO A 294 -11.00 -29.59 2.83
C PRO A 294 -12.53 -29.61 2.70
N GLN A 295 -13.19 -30.33 3.59
CA GLN A 295 -14.66 -30.38 3.66
C GLN A 295 -15.28 -28.99 3.84
N SER A 296 -14.58 -28.07 4.50
CA SER A 296 -15.03 -26.68 4.67
C SER A 296 -15.19 -25.91 3.35
N LEU A 297 -14.57 -26.37 2.26
CA LEU A 297 -14.72 -25.79 0.93
C LEU A 297 -15.66 -26.59 0.02
N GLU A 298 -16.29 -27.66 0.51
CA GLU A 298 -17.39 -28.29 -0.22
C GLU A 298 -18.63 -27.37 -0.21
N PRO A 299 -19.43 -27.37 -1.28
CA PRO A 299 -20.67 -26.59 -1.36
C PRO A 299 -21.69 -26.97 -0.27
#